data_AF-A0A0A6PHT9-F1
#
_entry.id   AF-A0A0A6PHT9-F1
#
_cell.length_a   1.000
_cell.length_b   1.000
_cell.length_c   1.000
_cell.angle_alpha   90.00
_cell.angle_beta   90.00
_cell.angle_gamma   90.00
#
_symmetry.space_group_name_H-M   'P 1'
#
loop_
_entity.id
_entity.type
_entity.pdbx_description
1 polymer ?
#
loop_
_entity_poly.entity_id
_entity_poly.type
_entity_poly.pdbx_seq_one_letter_code
_entity_poly.pdbx_strand_id
1 'polypeptide(L)'
;MSLNSRSIAKILREHFTGETPIIKNAFEHQAFISSLQTEIEKIKGIEKRSFYDKEPEQKYDFSIKDESCFYDYDYFTIKFNQSNELIMSHNGSRATVYQIEQIFSFIDRIKQEYDNKNARQLKKEKINKLKQLAIIGKIKKIAKEDKFDFYTREYATKLKLIVEIELGKIMEIDIPYSEFQDTLKELRSLIQTIKELQKLGLTFRFKSSSKYKHASWITHQSL
;
A
#
# COMPACT_ATOMS: atom_id res chain seq x y z
N MET A 1 0.70 -5.09 3.73
CA MET A 1 -0.09 -3.84 3.99
C MET A 1 -1.46 -4.21 4.47
N SER A 2 -1.88 -3.73 5.65
CA SER A 2 -3.23 -3.98 6.19
C SER A 2 -4.33 -3.43 5.27
N LEU A 3 -5.52 -4.01 5.35
CA LEU A 3 -6.69 -3.46 4.67
C LEU A 3 -7.04 -2.09 5.27
N ASN A 4 -7.75 -1.27 4.50
CA ASN A 4 -8.23 0.01 5.01
C ASN A 4 -9.22 -0.24 6.16
N SER A 5 -9.00 0.37 7.32
CA SER A 5 -9.84 0.19 8.51
C SER A 5 -11.32 0.53 8.24
N ARG A 6 -11.60 1.51 7.36
CA ARG A 6 -12.98 1.84 6.95
C ARG A 6 -13.62 0.72 6.13
N SER A 7 -12.84 0.03 5.31
CA SER A 7 -13.31 -1.13 4.55
C SER A 7 -13.63 -2.29 5.50
N ILE A 8 -12.75 -2.59 6.46
CA ILE A 8 -13.02 -3.62 7.47
C ILE A 8 -14.26 -3.27 8.31
N ALA A 9 -14.39 -2.01 8.76
CA ALA A 9 -15.56 -1.55 9.49
C ALA A 9 -16.88 -1.74 8.71
N LYS A 10 -16.84 -1.50 7.39
CA LYS A 10 -17.97 -1.77 6.50
C LYS A 10 -18.26 -3.27 6.43
N ILE A 11 -17.25 -4.11 6.21
CA ILE A 11 -17.40 -5.57 6.14
C ILE A 11 -17.98 -6.10 7.45
N LEU A 12 -17.46 -5.70 8.61
CA LEU A 12 -17.98 -6.10 9.92
C LEU A 12 -19.47 -5.84 10.06
N ARG A 13 -19.91 -4.62 9.72
CA ARG A 13 -21.32 -4.20 9.83
C ARG A 13 -22.25 -4.94 8.85
N GLU A 14 -21.77 -5.25 7.65
CA GLU A 14 -22.57 -5.91 6.62
C GLU A 14 -22.58 -7.43 6.74
N HIS A 15 -21.55 -8.01 7.37
CA HIS A 15 -21.36 -9.47 7.45
C HIS A 15 -22.07 -10.08 8.64
N PHE A 16 -22.05 -9.39 9.79
CA PHE A 16 -22.63 -9.88 11.03
C PHE A 16 -24.04 -9.32 11.20
N THR A 17 -25.01 -10.00 10.60
CA THR A 17 -26.44 -9.68 10.68
C THR A 17 -27.23 -10.88 11.15
N GLY A 18 -28.29 -10.68 11.92
CA GLY A 18 -29.18 -11.75 12.37
C GLY A 18 -30.22 -11.24 13.36
N GLU A 19 -31.09 -12.13 13.81
CA GLU A 19 -32.17 -11.80 14.74
C GLU A 19 -31.74 -12.01 16.20
N THR A 20 -31.17 -13.18 16.52
CA THR A 20 -30.82 -13.55 17.89
C THR A 20 -29.30 -13.58 18.08
N PRO A 21 -28.72 -12.70 18.89
CA PRO A 21 -27.28 -12.69 19.15
C PRO A 21 -26.87 -13.92 19.97
N ILE A 22 -25.61 -14.34 19.84
CA ILE A 22 -25.05 -15.39 20.70
C ILE A 22 -24.88 -14.81 22.10
N ILE A 23 -25.73 -15.24 23.03
CA ILE A 23 -25.69 -14.87 24.44
C ILE A 23 -25.24 -16.08 25.28
N LYS A 24 -24.33 -15.85 26.21
CA LYS A 24 -23.86 -16.87 27.17
C LYS A 24 -23.76 -16.28 28.57
N ASN A 25 -24.00 -17.09 29.61
CA ASN A 25 -23.80 -16.61 30.96
C ASN A 25 -22.31 -16.33 31.21
N ALA A 26 -22.00 -15.39 32.11
CA ALA A 26 -20.61 -14.98 32.39
C ALA A 26 -19.68 -16.15 32.74
N PHE A 27 -20.19 -17.17 33.42
CA PHE A 27 -19.42 -18.37 33.78
C PHE A 27 -19.13 -19.29 32.57
N GLU A 28 -19.88 -19.18 31.48
CA GLU A 28 -19.68 -19.95 30.24
C GLU A 28 -18.72 -19.25 29.26
N HIS A 29 -18.42 -17.96 29.48
CA HIS A 29 -17.67 -17.13 28.52
C HIS A 29 -16.30 -17.71 28.18
N GLN A 30 -15.52 -18.07 29.20
CA GLN A 30 -14.16 -18.58 29.00
C GLN A 30 -14.17 -19.89 28.21
N ALA A 31 -14.99 -20.87 28.64
CA ALA A 31 -15.08 -22.16 27.96
C ALA A 31 -15.51 -22.01 26.49
N PHE A 32 -16.46 -21.10 26.22
CA PHE A 32 -16.91 -20.81 24.86
C PHE A 32 -15.80 -20.17 24.02
N ILE A 33 -15.10 -19.16 24.53
CA ILE A 33 -14.00 -18.48 23.84
C ILE A 33 -12.84 -19.45 23.57
N SER A 34 -12.48 -20.31 24.53
CA SER A 34 -11.41 -21.31 24.35
C SER A 34 -11.74 -22.35 23.27
N SER A 35 -13.01 -22.81 23.22
CA SER A 35 -13.47 -23.70 22.16
C SER A 35 -13.41 -23.02 20.80
N LEU A 36 -13.89 -21.79 20.71
CA LEU A 36 -13.86 -21.00 19.48
C LEU A 36 -12.44 -20.69 19.01
N GLN A 37 -11.53 -20.35 19.93
CA GLN A 37 -10.12 -20.17 19.65
C GLN A 37 -9.55 -21.42 18.97
N THR A 38 -9.82 -22.60 19.54
CA THR A 38 -9.29 -23.87 19.02
C THR A 38 -9.76 -24.12 17.58
N GLU A 39 -11.00 -23.78 17.25
CA GLU A 39 -11.51 -23.91 15.86
C GLU A 39 -10.89 -22.86 14.93
N ILE A 40 -10.75 -21.61 15.38
CA ILE A 40 -10.18 -20.53 14.54
C ILE A 40 -8.69 -20.77 14.27
N GLU A 41 -7.93 -21.29 15.23
CA GLU A 41 -6.49 -21.58 15.07
C GLU A 41 -6.21 -22.69 14.05
N LYS A 42 -7.19 -23.55 13.74
CA LYS A 42 -7.06 -24.54 12.65
C LYS A 42 -7.05 -23.88 11.27
N ILE A 43 -7.48 -22.63 11.15
CA ILE A 43 -7.55 -21.92 9.88
C ILE A 43 -6.15 -21.43 9.49
N LYS A 44 -5.64 -21.92 8.36
CA LYS A 44 -4.35 -21.49 7.81
C LYS A 44 -4.29 -19.96 7.69
N GLY A 45 -3.19 -19.36 8.12
CA GLY A 45 -2.95 -17.91 8.01
C GLY A 45 -3.57 -17.08 9.14
N ILE A 46 -4.15 -17.73 10.16
CA ILE A 46 -4.48 -17.10 11.43
C ILE A 46 -3.29 -17.25 12.39
N GLU A 47 -2.93 -16.16 13.07
CA GLU A 47 -1.93 -16.16 14.14
C GLU A 47 -2.58 -15.65 15.42
N LYS A 48 -2.48 -16.43 16.52
CA LYS A 48 -2.88 -15.97 17.84
C LYS A 48 -1.98 -14.83 18.27
N ARG A 49 -2.57 -13.76 18.78
CA ARG A 49 -1.80 -12.67 19.38
C ARG A 49 -1.71 -12.86 20.88
N SER A 50 -0.49 -12.95 21.40
CA SER A 50 -0.22 -12.89 22.83
C SER A 50 0.24 -11.48 23.18
N PHE A 51 -0.55 -10.75 23.97
CA PHE A 51 -0.05 -9.58 24.68
C PHE A 51 0.44 -10.02 26.06
N TYR A 52 1.44 -9.33 26.61
CA TYR A 52 2.00 -9.60 27.94
C TYR A 52 1.03 -9.29 29.11
N ASP A 53 -0.28 -9.22 28.86
CA ASP A 53 -1.29 -8.95 29.88
C ASP A 53 -1.57 -10.21 30.69
N LYS A 54 -1.40 -10.07 32.01
CA LYS A 54 -1.54 -11.13 33.03
C LYS A 54 -2.99 -11.40 33.44
N GLU A 55 -3.99 -10.92 32.72
CA GLU A 55 -5.40 -11.09 33.09
C GLU A 55 -6.11 -12.20 32.28
N PRO A 56 -7.01 -12.98 32.91
CA PRO A 56 -7.56 -14.19 32.31
C PRO A 56 -8.54 -13.91 31.15
N GLU A 57 -8.13 -14.33 29.95
CA GLU A 57 -8.83 -15.17 28.95
C GLU A 57 -10.32 -14.94 28.58
N GLN A 58 -10.97 -13.82 28.93
CA GLN A 58 -12.34 -13.54 28.46
C GLN A 58 -12.42 -12.96 27.03
N LYS A 59 -11.29 -12.95 26.31
CA LYS A 59 -11.21 -12.49 24.94
C LYS A 59 -10.23 -13.35 24.15
N TYR A 60 -10.45 -13.44 22.85
CA TYR A 60 -9.53 -14.05 21.91
C TYR A 60 -9.08 -13.01 20.88
N ASP A 61 -7.78 -12.72 20.88
CA ASP A 61 -7.13 -11.81 19.96
C ASP A 61 -6.38 -12.61 18.88
N PHE A 62 -6.67 -12.33 17.61
CA PHE A 62 -6.00 -12.97 16.48
C PHE A 62 -5.69 -11.98 15.36
N SER A 63 -4.76 -12.36 14.50
CA SER A 63 -4.46 -11.65 13.27
C SER A 63 -4.68 -12.54 12.06
N ILE A 64 -5.13 -11.92 10.97
CA ILE A 64 -5.17 -12.54 9.64
C ILE A 64 -3.94 -12.05 8.91
N LYS A 65 -3.08 -12.98 8.48
CA LYS A 65 -1.82 -12.66 7.80
C LYS A 65 -2.05 -12.40 6.31
N ASP A 66 -1.53 -11.28 5.83
CA ASP A 66 -1.30 -11.05 4.41
C ASP A 66 0.00 -11.77 3.99
N GLU A 67 -0.09 -12.78 3.13
CA GLU A 67 1.09 -13.54 2.67
C GLU A 67 2.13 -12.64 1.97
N SER A 68 1.73 -11.45 1.51
CA SER A 68 2.63 -10.52 0.82
C SER A 68 3.48 -9.62 1.73
N CYS A 69 3.26 -9.62 3.05
CA CYS A 69 3.96 -8.68 3.94
C CYS A 69 4.18 -9.22 5.36
N PHE A 70 5.42 -9.09 5.86
CA PHE A 70 5.84 -9.60 7.18
C PHE A 70 5.41 -8.74 8.38
N TYR A 71 4.99 -7.47 8.17
CA TYR A 71 4.77 -6.52 9.27
C TYR A 71 3.36 -5.94 9.34
N ASP A 72 2.48 -6.34 8.43
CA ASP A 72 1.15 -5.76 8.31
C ASP A 72 0.07 -6.79 8.56
N TYR A 73 -0.61 -6.65 9.70
CA TYR A 73 -1.64 -7.57 10.15
C TYR A 73 -2.90 -6.80 10.50
N ASP A 74 -4.05 -7.29 10.09
CA ASP A 74 -5.32 -6.82 10.64
C ASP A 74 -5.68 -7.66 11.87
N TYR A 75 -5.84 -6.95 12.99
CA TYR A 75 -6.12 -7.54 14.29
C TYR A 75 -7.61 -7.56 14.57
N PHE A 76 -8.07 -8.67 15.12
CA PHE A 76 -9.44 -8.90 15.50
C PHE A 76 -9.50 -9.40 16.93
N THR A 77 -10.50 -8.92 17.66
CA THR A 77 -10.79 -9.35 19.02
C THR A 77 -12.20 -9.91 19.07
N ILE A 78 -12.35 -11.13 19.58
CA ILE A 78 -13.64 -11.74 19.92
C ILE A 78 -13.77 -11.73 21.43
N LYS A 79 -14.91 -11.26 21.94
CA LYS A 79 -15.23 -11.25 23.37
C LYS A 79 -16.72 -11.13 23.60
N PHE A 80 -17.18 -11.33 24.83
CA PHE A 80 -18.52 -10.95 25.23
C PHE A 80 -18.57 -9.47 25.64
N ASN A 81 -19.70 -8.80 25.36
CA ASN A 81 -19.95 -7.43 25.81
C ASN A 81 -20.61 -7.39 27.19
N GLN A 82 -20.94 -6.20 27.70
CA GLN A 82 -21.59 -6.02 29.01
C GLN A 82 -23.01 -6.63 29.07
N SER A 83 -23.66 -6.83 27.92
CA SER A 83 -24.95 -7.50 27.78
C SER A 83 -24.81 -9.01 27.57
N ASN A 84 -23.60 -9.58 27.78
CA ASN A 84 -23.29 -10.99 27.56
C ASN A 84 -23.48 -11.48 26.11
N GLU A 85 -23.44 -10.57 25.14
CA GLU A 85 -23.50 -10.91 23.71
C GLU A 85 -22.09 -11.07 23.13
N LEU A 86 -21.89 -12.08 22.29
CA LEU A 86 -20.63 -12.27 21.58
C LEU A 86 -20.45 -11.17 20.54
N ILE A 87 -19.30 -10.49 20.59
CA ILE A 87 -18.93 -9.43 19.64
C ILE A 87 -17.57 -9.72 19.01
N MET A 88 -17.41 -9.28 17.76
CA MET A 88 -16.13 -9.15 17.09
C MET A 88 -15.77 -7.69 16.91
N SER A 89 -14.49 -7.33 17.07
CA SER A 89 -14.03 -5.95 16.94
C SER A 89 -12.68 -5.82 16.23
N HIS A 90 -12.49 -4.66 15.58
CA HIS A 90 -11.28 -4.25 14.88
C HIS A 90 -11.17 -2.72 14.91
N ASN A 91 -10.05 -2.17 15.43
CA ASN A 91 -9.75 -0.74 15.42
C ASN A 91 -10.95 0.18 15.80
N GLY A 92 -11.61 -0.14 16.93
CA GLY A 92 -12.75 0.63 17.43
C GLY A 92 -14.09 0.34 16.75
N SER A 93 -14.11 -0.39 15.64
CA SER A 93 -15.34 -0.92 15.03
C SER A 93 -15.70 -2.25 15.67
N ARG A 94 -17.00 -2.51 15.84
CA ARG A 94 -17.51 -3.76 16.43
C ARG A 94 -18.80 -4.21 15.75
N ALA A 95 -19.05 -5.51 15.78
CA ALA A 95 -20.31 -6.11 15.36
C ALA A 95 -20.70 -7.25 16.29
N THR A 96 -22.01 -7.44 16.49
CA THR A 96 -22.56 -8.54 17.29
C THR A 96 -22.61 -9.81 16.45
N VAL A 97 -22.21 -10.94 17.01
CA VAL A 97 -22.18 -12.22 16.33
C VAL A 97 -23.48 -12.98 16.62
N TYR A 98 -24.15 -13.44 15.57
CA TYR A 98 -25.43 -14.14 15.65
C TYR A 98 -25.27 -15.66 15.44
N GLN A 99 -24.27 -16.05 14.66
CA GLN A 99 -23.93 -17.46 14.38
C GLN A 99 -22.41 -17.63 14.33
N ILE A 100 -21.90 -18.77 14.81
CA ILE A 100 -20.45 -19.02 14.87
C ILE A 100 -19.87 -19.08 13.44
N GLU A 101 -20.63 -19.61 12.50
CA GLU A 101 -20.30 -19.73 11.08
C GLU A 101 -20.05 -18.36 10.42
N GLN A 102 -20.62 -17.27 10.98
CA GLN A 102 -20.33 -15.92 10.52
C GLN A 102 -18.88 -15.53 10.76
N ILE A 103 -18.24 -16.03 11.82
CA ILE A 103 -16.84 -15.75 12.13
C ILE A 103 -15.93 -16.40 11.08
N PHE A 104 -16.19 -17.65 10.73
CA PHE A 104 -15.39 -18.39 9.74
C PHE A 104 -15.54 -17.78 8.34
N SER A 105 -16.77 -17.54 7.90
CA SER A 105 -17.03 -16.87 6.62
C SER A 105 -16.51 -15.43 6.58
N PHE A 106 -16.45 -14.73 7.73
CA PHE A 106 -15.82 -13.42 7.82
C PHE A 106 -14.31 -13.50 7.58
N ILE A 107 -13.63 -14.47 8.20
CA ILE A 107 -12.20 -14.70 8.01
C ILE A 107 -11.90 -14.97 6.52
N ASP A 108 -12.71 -15.82 5.87
CA ASP A 108 -12.56 -16.11 4.44
C ASP A 108 -12.78 -14.87 3.58
N ARG A 109 -13.78 -14.05 3.91
CA ARG A 109 -14.02 -12.77 3.22
C ARG A 109 -12.85 -11.80 3.37
N ILE A 110 -12.24 -11.69 4.55
CA ILE A 110 -11.05 -10.84 4.74
C ILE A 110 -9.86 -11.35 3.93
N LYS A 111 -9.63 -12.67 3.89
CA LYS A 111 -8.59 -13.27 3.04
C LYS A 111 -8.80 -12.95 1.56
N GLN A 112 -10.03 -13.08 1.08
CA GLN A 112 -10.38 -12.74 -0.29
C GLN A 112 -10.11 -11.25 -0.61
N GLU A 113 -10.34 -10.34 0.34
CA GLU A 113 -10.00 -8.93 0.18
C GLU A 113 -8.49 -8.68 0.10
N TYR A 114 -7.67 -9.44 0.84
CA TYR A 114 -6.22 -9.41 0.67
C TYR A 114 -5.80 -9.89 -0.72
N ASP A 115 -6.36 -11.00 -1.20
CA ASP A 115 -6.06 -11.53 -2.54
C ASP A 115 -6.43 -10.52 -3.62
N ASN A 116 -7.61 -9.92 -3.52
CA ASN A 116 -8.07 -8.88 -4.43
C ASN A 116 -7.14 -7.65 -4.42
N LYS A 117 -6.68 -7.23 -3.24
CA LYS A 117 -5.74 -6.13 -3.09
C LYS A 117 -4.38 -6.45 -3.73
N ASN A 118 -3.84 -7.64 -3.47
CA ASN A 118 -2.57 -8.10 -4.01
C ASN A 118 -2.63 -8.22 -5.53
N ALA A 119 -3.72 -8.76 -6.08
CA ALA A 119 -3.95 -8.83 -7.53
C ALA A 119 -4.01 -7.43 -8.16
N ARG A 120 -4.69 -6.47 -7.53
CA ARG A 120 -4.74 -5.06 -7.99
C ARG A 120 -3.35 -4.41 -7.97
N GLN A 121 -2.57 -4.66 -6.92
CA GLN A 121 -1.21 -4.13 -6.78
C GLN A 121 -0.28 -4.69 -7.89
N LEU A 122 -0.27 -6.01 -8.10
CA LEU A 122 0.49 -6.64 -9.17
C LEU A 122 0.11 -6.12 -10.56
N LYS A 123 -1.20 -5.93 -10.80
CA LYS A 123 -1.68 -5.33 -12.06
C LYS A 123 -1.16 -3.91 -12.22
N LYS A 124 -1.22 -3.09 -11.16
CA LYS A 124 -0.73 -1.70 -11.16
C LYS A 124 0.77 -1.63 -11.42
N GLU A 125 1.57 -2.50 -10.80
CA GLU A 125 3.01 -2.57 -11.00
C GLU A 125 3.37 -2.94 -12.44
N LYS A 126 2.69 -3.94 -13.02
CA LYS A 126 2.87 -4.29 -14.45
C LYS A 126 2.57 -3.11 -15.37
N ILE A 127 1.45 -2.42 -15.15
CA ILE A 127 1.08 -1.23 -15.94
C ILE A 127 2.12 -0.12 -15.78
N ASN A 128 2.56 0.17 -14.55
CA ASN A 128 3.56 1.19 -14.27
C ASN A 128 4.90 0.86 -14.94
N LYS A 129 5.32 -0.40 -14.95
CA LYS A 129 6.54 -0.85 -15.63
C LYS A 129 6.48 -0.60 -17.14
N LEU A 130 5.34 -0.87 -17.78
CA LEU A 130 5.14 -0.55 -19.20
C LEU A 130 5.18 0.96 -19.45
N LYS A 131 4.51 1.75 -18.61
CA LYS A 131 4.54 3.21 -18.69
C LYS A 131 5.95 3.77 -18.52
N GLN A 132 6.71 3.23 -17.57
CA GLN A 132 8.10 3.59 -17.36
C GLN A 132 8.94 3.37 -18.63
N LEU A 133 8.83 2.20 -19.26
CA LEU A 133 9.58 1.91 -20.49
C LEU A 133 9.22 2.91 -21.60
N ALA A 134 7.95 3.25 -21.74
CA ALA A 134 7.49 4.26 -22.70
C ALA A 134 8.05 5.66 -22.38
N ILE A 135 8.02 6.06 -21.11
CA ILE A 135 8.58 7.35 -20.64
C ILE A 135 10.07 7.42 -20.92
N ILE A 136 10.84 6.41 -20.50
CA ILE A 136 12.29 6.34 -20.71
C ILE A 136 12.62 6.35 -22.21
N GLY A 137 11.89 5.58 -23.02
CA GLY A 137 12.09 5.57 -24.48
C GLY A 137 11.92 6.95 -25.11
N LYS A 138 10.88 7.69 -24.72
CA LYS A 138 10.67 9.06 -25.19
C LYS A 138 11.74 10.03 -24.66
N ILE A 139 12.14 9.93 -23.39
CA ILE A 139 13.22 10.75 -22.83
C ILE A 139 14.54 10.47 -23.56
N LYS A 140 14.89 9.22 -23.86
CA LYS A 140 16.08 8.86 -24.65
C LYS A 140 16.09 9.54 -26.01
N LYS A 141 14.94 9.53 -26.71
CA LYS A 141 14.79 10.22 -28.00
C LYS A 141 15.05 11.73 -27.86
N ILE A 142 14.41 12.38 -26.87
CA ILE A 142 14.59 13.82 -26.62
C ILE A 142 16.04 14.12 -26.23
N ALA A 143 16.66 13.31 -25.35
CA ALA A 143 18.04 13.44 -24.89
C ALA A 143 19.05 13.38 -26.03
N LYS A 144 18.86 12.44 -26.98
CA LYS A 144 19.69 12.31 -28.18
C LYS A 144 19.57 13.52 -29.10
N GLU A 145 18.36 13.98 -29.35
CA GLU A 145 18.07 15.11 -30.24
C GLU A 145 18.54 16.46 -29.63
N ASP A 146 18.25 16.68 -28.35
CA ASP A 146 18.49 17.96 -27.64
C ASP A 146 19.79 17.97 -26.81
N LYS A 147 20.62 16.92 -26.97
CA LYS A 147 21.95 16.73 -26.36
C LYS A 147 21.98 17.05 -24.87
N PHE A 148 21.33 16.21 -24.07
CA PHE A 148 21.41 16.28 -22.61
C PHE A 148 21.54 14.91 -21.98
N ASP A 149 22.21 14.88 -20.82
CA ASP A 149 22.38 13.67 -20.04
C ASP A 149 21.32 13.60 -18.95
N PHE A 150 20.90 12.38 -18.61
CA PHE A 150 19.85 12.20 -17.63
C PHE A 150 19.98 10.92 -16.82
N TYR A 151 19.30 10.90 -15.68
CA TYR A 151 19.11 9.74 -14.83
C TYR A 151 17.63 9.66 -14.43
N THR A 152 17.11 8.46 -14.19
CA THR A 152 15.73 8.27 -13.76
C THR A 152 15.66 7.47 -12.48
N ARG A 153 14.75 7.86 -11.59
CA ARG A 153 14.43 7.10 -10.38
C ARG A 153 12.95 6.75 -10.35
N GLU A 154 12.67 5.49 -10.07
CA GLU A 154 11.31 4.96 -10.01
C GLU A 154 10.67 5.19 -8.65
N TYR A 155 9.39 5.57 -8.68
CA TYR A 155 8.52 5.60 -7.52
C TYR A 155 7.19 4.91 -7.86
N ALA A 156 6.38 4.61 -6.84
CA ALA A 156 5.11 3.91 -7.00
C ALA A 156 4.06 4.68 -7.85
N THR A 157 4.14 6.02 -7.89
CA THR A 157 3.16 6.88 -8.55
C THR A 157 3.74 7.74 -9.67
N LYS A 158 5.06 7.79 -9.80
CA LYS A 158 5.76 8.68 -10.73
C LYS A 158 7.12 8.12 -11.10
N LEU A 159 7.65 8.60 -12.22
CA LEU A 159 9.05 8.53 -12.55
C LEU A 159 9.69 9.89 -12.29
N LYS A 160 10.75 9.92 -11.48
CA LYS A 160 11.56 11.13 -11.31
C LYS A 160 12.64 11.14 -12.39
N LEU A 161 12.61 12.15 -13.24
CA LEU A 161 13.64 12.44 -14.22
C LEU A 161 14.62 13.46 -13.62
N ILE A 162 15.91 13.19 -13.71
CA ILE A 162 16.98 14.08 -13.31
C ILE A 162 17.77 14.42 -14.57
N VAL A 163 17.78 15.69 -14.97
CA VAL A 163 18.46 16.18 -16.17
C VAL A 163 19.68 16.98 -15.76
N GLU A 164 20.84 16.70 -16.37
CA GLU A 164 22.02 17.56 -16.25
C GLU A 164 21.91 18.71 -17.26
N ILE A 165 21.79 19.93 -16.74
CA ILE A 165 21.63 21.15 -17.55
C ILE A 165 22.99 21.82 -17.79
N GLU A 166 23.87 21.76 -16.79
CA GLU A 166 25.24 22.24 -16.81
C GLU A 166 26.07 21.31 -15.93
N LEU A 167 27.38 21.23 -16.18
CA LEU A 167 28.28 20.38 -15.40
C LEU A 167 28.08 20.60 -13.89
N GLY A 168 27.65 19.56 -13.20
CA GLY A 168 27.45 19.63 -11.75
C GLY A 168 26.10 20.21 -11.28
N LYS A 169 25.23 20.65 -12.20
CA LYS A 169 23.92 21.24 -11.92
C LYS A 169 22.79 20.47 -12.59
N ILE A 170 21.83 20.07 -11.78
CA ILE A 170 20.73 19.21 -12.20
C ILE A 170 19.36 19.82 -11.95
N MET A 171 18.42 19.42 -12.79
CA MET A 171 16.99 19.64 -12.63
C MET A 171 16.29 18.33 -12.32
N GLU A 172 15.44 18.32 -11.30
CA GLU A 172 14.56 17.18 -11.00
C GLU A 172 13.15 17.48 -11.50
N ILE A 173 12.58 16.56 -12.27
CA ILE A 173 11.24 16.65 -12.84
C ILE A 173 10.48 15.39 -12.42
N ASP A 174 9.38 15.58 -11.73
CA ASP A 174 8.48 14.49 -11.38
C ASP A 174 7.48 14.26 -12.52
N ILE A 175 7.45 13.06 -13.10
CA ILE A 175 6.55 12.67 -14.20
C ILE A 175 5.51 11.68 -13.64
N PRO A 176 4.28 12.12 -13.35
CA PRO A 176 3.22 11.23 -12.90
C PRO A 176 2.87 10.18 -13.95
N TYR A 177 2.68 8.92 -13.54
CA TYR A 177 2.28 7.87 -14.49
C TYR A 177 0.86 8.08 -15.05
N SER A 178 0.02 8.89 -14.39
CA SER A 178 -1.32 9.25 -14.87
C SER A 178 -1.27 10.17 -16.08
N GLU A 179 -0.30 11.09 -16.13
CA GLU A 179 -0.27 12.25 -17.04
C GLU A 179 1.00 12.30 -17.88
N PHE A 180 1.73 11.18 -17.97
CA PHE A 180 3.05 11.16 -18.59
C PHE A 180 3.03 11.57 -20.06
N GLN A 181 1.95 11.31 -20.79
CA GLN A 181 1.87 11.66 -22.22
C GLN A 181 1.94 13.18 -22.43
N ASP A 182 1.14 13.93 -21.66
CA ASP A 182 1.09 15.39 -21.74
C ASP A 182 2.35 16.01 -21.12
N THR A 183 2.80 15.49 -19.97
CA THR A 183 4.06 15.92 -19.34
C THR A 183 5.24 15.81 -20.31
N LEU A 184 5.31 14.72 -21.08
CA LEU A 184 6.39 14.50 -22.05
C LEU A 184 6.25 15.30 -23.35
N LYS A 185 5.10 15.92 -23.66
CA LYS A 185 4.99 16.87 -24.78
C LYS A 185 5.70 18.17 -24.42
N GLU A 186 5.47 18.66 -23.20
CA GLU A 186 6.03 19.91 -22.71
C GLU A 186 7.50 19.80 -22.29
N LEU A 187 7.97 18.59 -21.96
CA LEU A 187 9.34 18.36 -21.48
C LEU A 187 10.42 18.93 -22.42
N ARG A 188 10.26 18.76 -23.74
CA ARG A 188 11.21 19.31 -24.72
C ARG A 188 11.25 20.84 -24.65
N SER A 189 10.08 21.48 -24.70
CA SER A 189 9.97 22.93 -24.66
C SER A 189 10.59 23.48 -23.37
N LEU A 190 10.28 22.87 -22.22
CA LEU A 190 10.86 23.23 -20.94
C LEU A 190 12.40 23.22 -20.96
N ILE A 191 13.01 22.10 -21.38
CA ILE A 191 14.48 21.96 -21.41
C ILE A 191 15.11 22.99 -22.35
N GLN A 192 14.52 23.19 -23.53
CA GLN A 192 15.03 24.16 -24.51
C GLN A 192 14.94 25.59 -23.97
N THR A 193 13.79 25.99 -23.41
CA THR A 193 13.59 27.32 -22.83
C THR A 193 14.58 27.60 -21.69
N ILE A 194 14.84 26.63 -20.82
CA ILE A 194 15.82 26.81 -19.74
C ILE A 194 17.22 27.04 -20.31
N LYS A 195 17.64 26.22 -21.29
CA LYS A 195 18.96 26.37 -21.94
C LYS A 195 19.07 27.72 -22.65
N GLU A 196 18.01 28.20 -23.29
CA GLU A 196 17.99 29.50 -23.97
C GLU A 196 18.07 30.67 -22.98
N LEU A 197 17.29 30.64 -21.90
CA LEU A 197 17.33 31.68 -20.86
C LEU A 197 18.71 31.76 -20.21
N GLN A 198 19.40 30.63 -20.03
CA GLN A 198 20.79 30.64 -19.56
C GLN A 198 21.75 31.33 -20.53
N LYS A 199 21.59 31.12 -21.85
CA LYS A 199 22.41 31.82 -22.87
C LYS A 199 22.17 33.34 -22.86
N LEU A 200 20.99 33.78 -22.44
CA LEU A 200 20.65 35.20 -22.26
C LEU A 200 21.16 35.78 -20.93
N GLY A 201 21.88 35.00 -20.12
CA GLY A 201 22.48 35.44 -18.85
C GLY A 201 21.58 35.26 -17.62
N LEU A 202 20.41 34.63 -17.76
CA LEU A 202 19.60 34.30 -16.58
C LEU A 202 20.24 33.14 -15.80
N THR A 203 20.30 33.29 -14.48
CA THR A 203 20.81 32.25 -13.59
C THR A 203 19.66 31.59 -12.84
N PHE A 204 19.70 30.26 -12.76
CA PHE A 204 18.72 29.46 -12.04
C PHE A 204 19.40 28.75 -10.86
N ARG A 205 18.68 28.63 -9.74
CA ARG A 205 19.13 27.84 -8.60
C ARG A 205 18.86 26.36 -8.85
N PHE A 206 19.86 25.64 -9.33
CA PHE A 206 19.80 24.19 -9.53
C PHE A 206 20.37 23.41 -8.35
N LYS A 207 19.98 22.14 -8.26
CA LYS A 207 20.56 21.21 -7.27
C LYS A 207 21.93 20.76 -7.76
N SER A 208 22.82 20.47 -6.80
CA SER A 208 24.12 19.87 -7.12
C SER A 208 23.95 18.41 -7.54
N SER A 209 24.68 17.98 -8.58
CA SER A 209 24.75 16.59 -9.00
C SER A 209 25.50 15.69 -8.01
N SER A 210 26.16 16.26 -6.99
CA SER A 210 26.96 15.52 -6.00
C SER A 210 26.21 14.40 -5.28
N LYS A 211 24.89 14.56 -5.09
CA LYS A 211 24.01 13.54 -4.49
C LYS A 211 23.74 12.34 -5.43
N TYR A 212 24.13 12.44 -6.69
CA TYR A 212 23.87 11.47 -7.76
C TYR A 212 25.16 10.94 -8.40
N LYS A 213 26.32 11.05 -7.71
CA LYS A 213 27.63 10.58 -8.20
C LYS A 213 27.66 9.09 -8.55
N HIS A 214 26.86 8.26 -7.87
CA HIS A 214 26.76 6.82 -8.10
C HIS A 214 25.51 6.42 -8.87
N ALA A 215 24.78 7.38 -9.45
CA ALA A 215 23.61 7.09 -10.25
C ALA A 215 24.00 6.57 -11.63
N SER A 216 23.17 5.71 -12.21
CA SER A 216 23.33 5.20 -13.57
C SER A 216 22.93 6.25 -14.61
N TRP A 217 23.77 7.27 -14.79
CA TRP A 217 23.58 8.30 -15.80
C TRP A 217 23.58 7.72 -17.21
N ILE A 218 22.63 8.17 -18.02
CA ILE A 218 22.55 7.87 -19.43
C ILE A 218 23.04 9.10 -20.17
N THR A 219 24.14 8.95 -20.90
CA THR A 219 24.70 10.03 -21.69
C THR A 219 24.06 10.05 -23.07
N HIS A 220 23.76 11.23 -23.60
CA HIS A 220 23.19 11.36 -24.95
C HIS A 220 24.10 10.78 -26.04
N GLN A 221 25.42 10.73 -25.80
CA GLN A 221 26.39 10.11 -26.70
C GLN A 221 26.29 8.58 -26.74
N SER A 222 25.73 7.96 -25.71
CA SER A 222 25.52 6.50 -25.61
C SER A 222 24.20 6.02 -26.22
N LEU A 223 23.38 6.93 -26.76
CA LEU A 223 22.01 6.69 -27.25
C LEU A 223 21.88 6.67 -28.78
#